data_AF-A0A257T0Z2-F1
#
_entry.id   AF-A0A257T0Z2-F1
#
_cell.length_a   1.000
_cell.length_b   1.000
_cell.length_c   1.000
_cell.angle_alpha   90.00
_cell.angle_beta   90.00
_cell.angle_gamma   90.00
#
_symmetry.space_group_name_H-M   'P 1'
#
loop_
_entity.id
_entity.type
_entity.pdbx_description
1 polymer ?
#
loop_
_entity_poly.entity_id
_entity_poly.type
_entity_poly.pdbx_seq_one_letter_code
_entity_poly.pdbx_strand_id
1 'polypeptide(L)' 'MPYWKYHPYPTVDLPDRTWPDTVLDHAPIWCSTDLRDGNQALVRPMDSPRKQAMFDLLVRLGIKLIE' A
#
# COMPACT_ATOMS: atom_id res chain seq x y z
N MET A 1 20.73 6.01 -23.83
CA MET A 1 19.93 6.45 -22.66
C MET A 1 20.85 7.00 -21.59
N PRO A 2 20.41 7.97 -20.75
CA PRO A 2 21.27 8.59 -19.73
C PRO A 2 21.38 7.73 -18.46
N TYR A 3 21.96 6.52 -18.58
CA TYR A 3 22.08 5.56 -17.48
C TYR A 3 22.91 6.10 -16.30
N TRP A 4 23.86 7.01 -16.56
CA TRP A 4 24.69 7.66 -15.53
C TRP A 4 23.92 8.51 -14.51
N LYS A 5 22.63 8.81 -14.76
CA LYS A 5 21.77 9.51 -13.80
C LYS A 5 21.25 8.60 -12.69
N TYR A 6 21.35 7.29 -12.85
CA TYR A 6 20.77 6.30 -11.96
C TYR A 6 21.87 5.39 -11.43
N HIS A 7 21.81 5.07 -10.14
CA HIS A 7 22.75 4.19 -9.49
C HIS A 7 22.07 2.85 -9.16
N PRO A 8 22.80 1.73 -9.20
CA PRO A 8 22.29 0.46 -8.70
C PRO A 8 21.83 0.58 -7.25
N TYR A 9 20.73 -0.09 -6.91
CA TYR A 9 20.31 -0.23 -5.51
C TYR A 9 21.36 -1.08 -4.76
N PRO A 10 21.76 -0.70 -3.54
CA PRO A 10 22.75 -1.46 -2.77
C PRO A 10 22.24 -2.86 -2.43
N THR A 11 23.14 -3.84 -2.38
CA THR A 11 22.81 -5.18 -1.92
C THR A 11 22.47 -5.18 -0.43
N VAL A 12 21.36 -5.83 -0.07
CA VAL A 12 20.95 -6.07 1.31
C VAL A 12 21.58 -7.39 1.76
N ASP A 13 22.44 -7.34 2.77
CA ASP A 13 23.05 -8.53 3.37
C ASP A 13 22.10 -9.16 4.39
N LEU A 14 21.43 -10.23 3.97
CA LEU A 14 20.52 -11.02 4.79
C LEU A 14 20.71 -12.51 4.42
N PRO A 15 21.80 -13.15 4.90
CA PRO A 15 22.18 -14.49 4.50
C PRO A 15 21.19 -15.54 5.01
N ASP A 16 20.68 -15.36 6.22
CA ASP A 16 19.75 -16.29 6.89
C ASP A 16 18.27 -15.94 6.64
N ARG A 17 17.95 -15.40 5.46
CA ARG A 17 16.57 -15.05 5.12
C ARG A 17 15.69 -16.30 5.02
N THR A 18 14.52 -16.27 5.63
CA THR A 18 13.61 -17.43 5.67
C THR A 18 12.40 -17.28 4.76
N TRP A 19 12.10 -16.07 4.29
CA TRP A 19 10.93 -15.81 3.44
C TRP A 19 10.87 -16.60 2.12
N PRO A 20 11.97 -17.07 1.50
CA PRO A 20 11.88 -17.92 0.31
C PRO A 20 11.23 -19.29 0.56
N ASP A 21 11.33 -19.83 1.78
CA ASP A 21 10.81 -21.15 2.15
C ASP A 21 9.45 -21.07 2.86
N THR A 22 8.99 -19.86 3.19
CA THR A 22 7.73 -19.65 3.92
C THR A 22 6.55 -19.51 2.96
N VAL A 23 5.51 -20.33 3.16
CA VAL A 23 4.22 -20.21 2.48
C VAL A 23 3.24 -19.47 3.40
N LEU A 24 2.57 -18.44 2.88
CA LEU A 24 1.53 -17.71 3.62
C LEU A 24 0.34 -18.62 3.91
N ASP A 25 -0.08 -18.70 5.18
CA ASP A 25 -1.17 -19.57 5.65
C ASP A 25 -2.35 -18.80 6.27
N HIS A 26 -2.22 -17.49 6.47
CA HIS A 26 -3.27 -16.62 6.98
C HIS A 26 -3.24 -15.23 6.32
N ALA A 27 -4.37 -14.53 6.38
CA ALA A 27 -4.46 -13.15 5.91
C ALA A 27 -3.75 -12.20 6.89
N PRO A 28 -3.01 -11.19 6.39
CA PRO A 28 -2.44 -10.16 7.25
C PRO A 28 -3.54 -9.20 7.76
N ILE A 29 -3.16 -8.33 8.69
CA ILE A 29 -3.98 -7.18 9.04
C ILE A 29 -3.87 -6.16 7.91
N TRP A 30 -5.00 -5.83 7.29
CA TRP A 30 -5.06 -4.85 6.22
C TRP A 30 -5.23 -3.43 6.76
N CYS A 31 -4.43 -2.50 6.21
CA CYS A 31 -4.60 -1.06 6.38
C CYS A 31 -4.83 -0.42 5.02
N SER A 32 -5.98 0.24 4.85
CA SER A 32 -6.30 0.99 3.64
C SER A 32 -5.85 2.44 3.80
N THR A 33 -5.15 2.97 2.81
CA THR A 33 -4.67 4.37 2.77
C THR A 33 -5.37 5.20 1.70
N ASP A 34 -6.47 4.67 1.15
CA ASP A 34 -7.20 5.22 0.01
C ASP A 34 -7.72 6.65 0.25
N LEU A 35 -8.14 6.96 1.49
CA LEU A 35 -8.71 8.27 1.83
C LEU A 35 -7.64 9.36 2.06
N ARG A 36 -6.39 8.96 2.31
CA ARG A 36 -5.25 9.86 2.48
C ARG A 36 -4.28 9.79 1.30
N ASP A 37 -3.48 8.73 1.22
CA ASP A 37 -2.41 8.59 0.22
C ASP A 37 -2.97 8.48 -1.19
N GLY A 38 -3.98 7.61 -1.35
CA GLY A 38 -4.69 7.45 -2.63
C GLY A 38 -5.34 8.76 -3.07
N ASN A 39 -6.03 9.43 -2.16
CA ASN A 39 -6.68 10.71 -2.43
C ASN A 39 -5.70 11.84 -2.79
N GLN A 40 -4.49 11.85 -2.20
CA GLN A 40 -3.45 12.84 -2.52
C GLN A 40 -2.85 12.66 -3.92
N ALA A 41 -2.86 11.43 -4.45
CA ALA A 41 -2.37 11.14 -5.80
C ALA A 41 -3.37 11.51 -6.91
N LEU A 42 -4.63 11.82 -6.57
CA LEU A 42 -5.64 12.17 -7.57
C LEU A 42 -5.46 13.59 -8.10
N VAL A 43 -5.54 13.74 -9.43
CA VAL A 43 -5.57 15.06 -10.10
C VAL A 43 -6.71 15.93 -9.56
N ARG A 44 -7.86 15.32 -9.27
CA ARG A 44 -8.98 15.96 -8.58
C ARG A 44 -9.26 15.18 -7.29
N PRO A 45 -8.90 15.74 -6.12
CA PRO A 45 -9.18 15.11 -4.84
C PRO A 45 -10.68 14.80 -4.67
N MET A 46 -10.96 13.76 -3.91
CA MET A 46 -12.31 13.41 -3.50
C MET A 46 -12.91 14.53 -2.65
N ASP A 47 -14.14 14.89 -2.98
CA ASP A 47 -15.04 15.67 -2.15
C ASP A 47 -15.63 14.80 -1.04
N SER A 48 -16.27 15.42 -0.05
CA SER A 48 -16.84 14.72 1.11
C SER A 48 -17.76 13.54 0.74
N PRO A 49 -18.66 13.64 -0.27
CA PRO A 49 -19.51 12.51 -0.64
C PRO A 49 -18.73 11.31 -1.19
N ARG A 50 -17.70 11.53 -2.01
CA ARG A 50 -16.85 10.45 -2.52
C ARG A 50 -16.00 9.82 -1.41
N LYS A 51 -15.49 10.64 -0.49
CA LYS A 51 -14.78 10.13 0.70
C LYS A 51 -15.68 9.26 1.57
N GLN A 52 -16.91 9.69 1.83
CA GLN A 52 -17.87 8.90 2.60
C GLN A 52 -18.20 7.58 1.90
N ALA A 53 -18.46 7.61 0.59
CA ALA A 53 -18.74 6.40 -0.18
C ALA A 53 -17.56 5.40 -0.17
N MET A 54 -16.32 5.89 -0.24
CA MET A 54 -15.12 5.07 -0.13
C MET A 54 -14.97 4.49 1.27
N PHE A 55 -15.14 5.30 2.31
CA PHE A 55 -15.11 4.83 3.70
C PHE A 55 -16.15 3.72 3.94
N ASP A 56 -17.39 3.93 3.52
CA ASP A 56 -18.48 2.96 3.67
C ASP A 56 -18.21 1.66 2.91
N LEU A 57 -17.54 1.74 1.75
CA LEU A 57 -17.09 0.56 1.01
C LEU A 57 -16.04 -0.23 1.81
N LEU A 58 -14.99 0.44 2.32
CA LEU A 58 -13.91 -0.19 3.07
C LEU A 58 -14.43 -0.86 4.35
N VAL A 59 -15.35 -0.18 5.05
CA VAL A 59 -16.03 -0.74 6.23
C VAL A 59 -16.87 -1.97 5.85
N ARG A 60 -17.63 -1.92 4.76
CA ARG A 60 -18.42 -3.08 4.28
C ARG A 60 -17.55 -4.26 3.86
N LEU A 61 -16.36 -4.02 3.32
CA LEU A 61 -15.38 -5.06 2.98
C LEU A 61 -14.70 -5.66 4.23
N GLY A 62 -14.89 -5.05 5.40
CA GLY A 62 -14.37 -5.55 6.66
C GLY A 62 -12.96 -5.03 7.00
N ILE A 63 -12.44 -4.03 6.29
CA ILE A 63 -11.17 -3.39 6.62
C ILE A 63 -11.28 -2.72 8.00
N LYS A 64 -10.30 -2.95 8.87
CA LYS A 64 -10.32 -2.50 10.27
C LYS A 64 -9.38 -1.34 10.54
N LEU A 65 -8.37 -1.13 9.70
CA LEU A 65 -7.46 0.01 9.77
C LEU A 65 -7.62 0.83 8.48
N ILE A 66 -7.99 2.10 8.61
CA ILE A 66 -8.24 3.02 7.50
C ILE A 66 -7.62 4.38 7.85
N GLU A 67 -6.72 4.89 6.99
CA GLU A 67 -6.08 6.21 7.04
C GLU A 67 -6.80 7.21 6.12
#